data_AF-A0A3A0E1A9-F1
#
_entry.id   AF-A0A3A0E1A9-F1
#
_cell.length_a   1.000
_cell.length_b   1.000
_cell.length_c   1.000
_cell.angle_alpha   90.00
_cell.angle_beta   90.00
_cell.angle_gamma   90.00
#
_symmetry.space_group_name_H-M   'P 1'
#
loop_
_entity.id
_entity.type
_entity.pdbx_description
1 polymer ?
#
loop_
_entity_poly.entity_id
_entity_poly.type
_entity_poly.pdbx_seq_one_letter_code
_entity_poly.pdbx_strand_id
1 'polypeptide(L)'
;MTPIPLDLPASARVLFNSLFSTHEPSLLEQGLVSIVLDNGRHIDVSWHPEHESSGCYYLTVYGESWAETIHSATFDNAESVAAAVARAARDFSDSTPLTTIAPSELPVEQSTRANH
;
A
#
# COMPACT_ATOMS: atom_id res chain seq x y z
N MET A 1 24.19 -10.40 -0.11
CA MET A 1 22.85 -9.83 -0.35
C MET A 1 23.02 -8.38 -0.78
N THR A 2 22.49 -8.02 -1.94
CA THR A 2 22.52 -6.62 -2.42
C THR A 2 21.11 -6.05 -2.25
N PRO A 3 20.92 -5.02 -1.42
CA PRO A 3 19.63 -4.35 -1.30
C PRO A 3 19.22 -3.73 -2.64
N ILE A 4 17.93 -3.84 -2.99
CA ILE A 4 17.41 -3.22 -4.21
C ILE A 4 16.93 -1.80 -3.86
N PRO A 5 17.48 -0.75 -4.50
CA PRO A 5 17.03 0.61 -4.26
C PRO A 5 15.61 0.81 -4.79
N LEU A 6 14.79 1.54 -4.02
CA LEU A 6 13.44 1.94 -4.43
C LEU A 6 13.46 3.43 -4.78
N ASP A 7 13.11 3.75 -6.02
CA ASP A 7 13.00 5.12 -6.53
C ASP A 7 11.60 5.68 -6.25
N LEU A 8 11.40 6.17 -5.02
CA LEU A 8 10.10 6.60 -4.51
C LEU A 8 9.93 8.13 -4.60
N PRO A 9 8.70 8.63 -4.78
CA PRO A 9 8.42 10.06 -4.63
C PRO A 9 8.79 10.54 -3.23
N ALA A 10 9.19 11.81 -3.11
CA ALA A 10 9.67 12.39 -1.86
C ALA A 10 8.61 12.38 -0.72
N SER A 11 7.33 12.28 -1.05
CA SER A 11 6.24 12.20 -0.09
C SER A 11 5.99 10.78 0.44
N ALA A 12 6.51 9.74 -0.21
CA ALA A 12 6.36 8.37 0.24
C ALA A 12 7.29 8.06 1.41
N ARG A 13 6.76 7.35 2.41
CA ARG A 13 7.51 6.92 3.59
C ARG A 13 7.65 5.41 3.62
N VAL A 14 8.88 4.93 3.53
CA VAL A 14 9.20 3.51 3.75
C VAL A 14 9.10 3.20 5.24
N LEU A 15 8.28 2.22 5.61
CA LEU A 15 8.22 1.67 6.98
C LEU A 15 9.31 0.63 7.17
N PHE A 16 9.46 -0.27 6.20
CA PHE A 16 10.58 -1.20 6.10
C PHE A 16 10.81 -1.62 4.64
N ASN A 17 12.05 -2.03 4.34
CA ASN A 17 12.46 -2.56 3.04
C ASN A 17 13.52 -3.65 3.25
N SER A 18 13.08 -4.88 3.11
CA SER A 18 13.87 -6.12 3.12
C SER A 18 13.90 -6.75 1.72
N LEU A 19 13.75 -5.94 0.67
CA LEU A 19 13.81 -6.43 -0.70
C LEU A 19 15.27 -6.58 -1.14
N PHE A 20 15.69 -7.84 -1.28
CA PHE A 20 17.01 -8.21 -1.76
C PHE A 20 16.87 -9.11 -2.98
N SER A 21 17.83 -9.03 -3.90
CA SER A 21 17.96 -10.07 -4.93
C SER A 21 18.47 -11.35 -4.25
N THR A 22 17.58 -12.32 -4.03
CA THR A 22 17.86 -13.60 -3.39
C THR A 22 16.92 -14.70 -3.90
N HIS A 23 17.42 -15.93 -3.90
CA HIS A 23 16.64 -17.15 -4.13
C HIS A 23 16.70 -18.09 -2.91
N GLU A 24 17.31 -17.66 -1.80
CA GLU A 24 17.38 -18.46 -0.57
C GLU A 24 16.02 -18.45 0.12
N PRO A 25 15.32 -19.59 0.23
CA PRO A 25 13.96 -19.62 0.79
C PRO A 25 13.88 -19.13 2.23
N SER A 26 14.96 -19.29 3.01
CA SER A 26 15.05 -18.81 4.39
C SER A 26 15.02 -17.29 4.52
N LEU A 27 15.19 -16.55 3.41
CA LEU A 27 15.17 -15.08 3.37
C LEU A 27 13.88 -14.53 2.72
N LEU A 28 12.95 -15.40 2.33
CA LEU A 28 11.69 -15.03 1.69
C LEU A 28 10.58 -15.03 2.74
N GLU A 29 10.06 -13.85 3.08
CA GLU A 29 9.10 -13.63 4.17
C GLU A 29 7.80 -12.98 3.65
N GLN A 30 6.73 -13.01 4.45
CA GLN A 30 5.46 -12.35 4.14
C GLN A 30 5.58 -10.83 4.01
N GLY A 31 6.55 -10.18 4.66
CA GLY A 31 6.67 -8.73 4.69
C GLY A 31 8.02 -8.31 4.16
N LEU A 32 8.12 -8.06 2.86
CA LEU A 32 9.36 -7.61 2.23
C LEU A 32 9.46 -6.10 2.15
N VAL A 33 8.38 -5.42 1.81
CA VAL A 33 8.35 -3.95 1.72
C VAL A 33 7.02 -3.45 2.25
N SER A 34 7.05 -2.37 3.04
CA SER A 34 5.84 -1.62 3.38
C SER A 34 6.10 -0.13 3.27
N ILE A 35 5.24 0.57 2.52
CA ILE A 35 5.32 2.00 2.23
C ILE A 35 3.97 2.64 2.53
N VAL A 36 4.01 3.83 3.12
CA VAL A 36 2.85 4.71 3.31
C VAL A 36 2.97 5.89 2.35
N LEU A 37 1.92 6.15 1.60
CA LEU A 37 1.77 7.32 0.74
C LEU A 37 1.13 8.48 1.53
N ASP A 38 1.32 9.71 1.06
CA ASP A 38 0.82 10.94 1.71
C ASP A 38 -0.71 11.01 1.83
N ASN A 39 -1.43 10.39 0.90
CA ASN A 39 -2.88 10.29 0.89
C ASN A 39 -3.44 9.17 1.79
N GLY A 40 -2.60 8.53 2.60
CA GLY A 40 -2.99 7.47 3.54
C GLY A 40 -3.07 6.08 2.93
N ARG A 41 -2.74 5.90 1.65
CA ARG A 41 -2.66 4.58 1.03
C ARG A 41 -1.37 3.86 1.39
N HIS A 42 -1.41 2.55 1.23
CA HIS A 42 -0.31 1.67 1.54
C HIS A 42 0.10 0.87 0.31
N ILE A 43 1.40 0.64 0.17
CA ILE A 43 1.97 -0.34 -0.76
C ILE A 43 2.68 -1.39 0.08
N ASP A 44 2.32 -2.64 -0.13
CA ASP A 44 2.94 -3.80 0.51
C ASP A 44 3.51 -4.74 -0.55
N VAL A 45 4.66 -5.33 -0.24
CA VAL A 45 5.24 -6.43 -1.01
C VAL A 45 5.48 -7.61 -0.09
N SER A 46 4.94 -8.75 -0.47
CA SER A 46 5.09 -10.03 0.20
C SER A 46 5.66 -11.10 -0.73
N TRP A 47 6.08 -12.24 -0.19
CA TRP A 47 6.43 -13.43 -0.97
C TRP A 47 5.45 -14.57 -0.70
N HIS A 48 4.89 -15.17 -1.75
CA HIS A 48 3.92 -16.25 -1.63
C HIS A 48 4.13 -17.40 -2.64
N PRO A 49 4.09 -18.68 -2.20
CA PRO A 49 4.00 -19.12 -0.82
C PRO A 49 5.26 -18.77 -0.02
N GLU A 50 5.09 -18.54 1.27
CA GLU A 50 6.17 -18.10 2.15
C GLU A 50 7.26 -19.15 2.27
N HIS A 51 8.51 -18.71 2.39
CA HIS A 51 9.66 -19.60 2.57
C HIS A 51 9.81 -20.69 1.50
N GLU A 52 9.17 -20.53 0.34
CA GLU A 52 9.28 -21.44 -0.80
C GLU A 52 9.98 -20.74 -1.97
N SER A 53 11.06 -21.32 -2.51
CA SER A 53 11.75 -20.77 -3.70
C SER A 53 10.88 -20.71 -4.96
N SER A 54 9.79 -21.47 -5.00
CA SER A 54 8.80 -21.50 -6.09
C SER A 54 7.75 -20.39 -5.99
N GLY A 55 7.78 -19.59 -4.92
CA GLY A 55 6.85 -18.47 -4.76
C GLY A 55 7.11 -17.32 -5.74
N CYS A 56 6.36 -16.26 -5.54
CA CYS A 56 6.47 -15.02 -6.30
C CYS A 56 6.27 -13.82 -5.37
N TYR A 57 6.75 -12.67 -5.81
CA TYR A 57 6.48 -11.41 -5.14
C TYR A 57 5.03 -10.99 -5.40
N TYR A 58 4.33 -10.60 -4.34
CA TYR A 58 2.97 -10.08 -4.40
C TYR A 58 2.99 -8.61 -4.00
N LEU A 59 2.71 -7.72 -4.95
CA LEU A 59 2.52 -6.30 -4.68
C LEU A 59 1.05 -6.05 -4.43
N THR A 60 0.72 -5.37 -3.34
CA THR A 60 -0.65 -4.94 -3.02
C THR A 60 -0.66 -3.44 -2.71
N VAL A 61 -1.62 -2.71 -3.29
CA VAL A 61 -1.93 -1.33 -2.94
C VAL A 61 -3.30 -1.31 -2.29
N TYR A 62 -3.42 -0.73 -1.11
CA TYR A 62 -4.69 -0.70 -0.36
C TYR A 62 -4.91 0.63 0.35
N GLY A 63 -6.17 0.88 0.72
CA GLY A 63 -6.63 2.05 1.48
C GLY A 63 -6.34 1.93 2.98
N GLU A 64 -7.33 2.21 3.83
CA GLU A 64 -7.16 2.16 5.29
C GLU A 64 -6.99 0.72 5.81
N SER A 65 -7.44 -0.27 5.04
CA SER A 65 -7.31 -1.69 5.39
C SER A 65 -7.05 -2.56 4.16
N TRP A 66 -6.50 -3.75 4.38
CA TRP A 66 -6.25 -4.74 3.32
C TRP A 66 -7.53 -5.17 2.58
N ALA A 67 -8.69 -5.07 3.22
CA ALA A 67 -9.98 -5.34 2.59
C ALA A 67 -10.29 -4.33 1.46
N GLU A 68 -9.67 -3.16 1.49
CA GLU A 68 -9.78 -2.11 0.47
C GLU A 68 -8.60 -2.18 -0.51
N THR A 69 -8.35 -3.38 -1.05
CA THR A 69 -7.34 -3.57 -2.08
C THR A 69 -7.74 -2.81 -3.34
N ILE A 70 -6.90 -1.87 -3.75
CA ILE A 70 -7.07 -1.02 -4.94
C ILE A 70 -6.38 -1.66 -6.14
N HIS A 71 -5.23 -2.27 -5.91
CA HIS A 71 -4.43 -2.91 -6.96
C HIS A 71 -3.62 -4.06 -6.38
N SER A 72 -3.45 -5.12 -7.16
CA SER A 72 -2.50 -6.18 -6.86
C SER A 72 -1.85 -6.71 -8.14
N ALA A 73 -0.61 -7.18 -8.01
CA ALA A 73 0.16 -7.76 -9.10
C ALA A 73 1.21 -8.74 -8.57
N THR A 74 1.56 -9.74 -9.39
CA THR A 74 2.59 -10.72 -9.08
C THR A 74 3.83 -10.54 -9.94
N PHE A 75 5.00 -10.86 -9.38
CA PHE A 75 6.28 -10.75 -10.07
C PHE A 75 7.21 -11.91 -9.70
N ASP A 76 8.01 -12.36 -10.66
CA ASP A 76 8.90 -13.51 -10.48
C ASP A 76 10.31 -13.11 -9.99
N ASN A 77 10.61 -11.81 -9.93
CA ASN A 77 11.91 -11.31 -9.50
C ASN A 77 11.83 -9.97 -8.78
N ALA A 78 12.84 -9.74 -7.94
CA ALA A 78 12.91 -8.63 -7.01
C ALA A 78 13.06 -7.27 -7.74
N GLU A 79 13.74 -7.26 -8.87
CA GLU A 79 13.95 -6.07 -9.70
C GLU A 79 12.64 -5.59 -10.34
N SER A 80 11.83 -6.53 -10.83
CA SER A 80 10.54 -6.24 -11.46
C SER A 80 9.53 -5.70 -10.44
N VAL A 81 9.46 -6.30 -9.24
CA VAL A 81 8.59 -5.78 -8.19
C VAL A 81 9.09 -4.42 -7.67
N ALA A 82 10.40 -4.19 -7.56
CA ALA A 82 10.94 -2.88 -7.18
C ALA A 82 10.53 -1.76 -8.16
N ALA A 83 10.63 -2.03 -9.47
CA ALA A 83 10.17 -1.11 -10.50
C ALA A 83 8.65 -0.87 -10.42
N ALA A 84 7.87 -1.92 -10.14
CA ALA A 84 6.43 -1.82 -9.98
C ALA A 84 6.04 -1.03 -8.72
N VAL A 85 6.77 -1.19 -7.60
CA VAL A 85 6.60 -0.38 -6.38
C VAL A 85 6.85 1.09 -6.68
N ALA A 86 7.95 1.43 -7.37
CA ALA A 86 8.24 2.82 -7.75
C ALA A 86 7.13 3.42 -8.63
N ARG A 87 6.62 2.64 -9.58
CA ARG A 87 5.50 3.05 -10.44
C ARG A 87 4.21 3.24 -9.64
N ALA A 88 3.84 2.27 -8.82
CA ALA A 88 2.65 2.33 -7.96
C ALA A 88 2.72 3.53 -7.00
N ALA A 89 3.88 3.79 -6.40
CA ALA A 89 4.05 4.94 -5.52
C ALA A 89 3.75 6.25 -6.24
N ARG A 90 4.15 6.42 -7.50
CA ARG A 90 3.82 7.61 -8.29
C ARG A 90 2.34 7.65 -8.65
N ASP A 91 1.84 6.59 -9.27
CA ASP A 91 0.47 6.51 -9.79
C ASP A 91 -0.57 6.72 -8.67
N PHE A 92 -0.29 6.21 -7.46
CA PHE A 92 -1.23 6.26 -6.34
C PHE A 92 -0.98 7.40 -5.34
N SER A 93 0.11 8.18 -5.43
CA SER A 93 0.29 9.40 -4.63
C SER A 93 -0.58 10.55 -5.13
N ASP A 94 -0.77 10.65 -6.47
CA ASP A 94 -1.50 11.77 -7.07
C ASP A 94 -3.03 11.65 -7.00
N SER A 95 -3.57 10.50 -6.58
CA SER A 95 -5.01 10.41 -6.42
C SER A 95 -5.42 11.04 -5.11
N THR A 96 -6.39 11.96 -5.19
CA THR A 96 -7.01 12.66 -4.06
C THR A 96 -7.21 11.74 -2.85
N PRO A 97 -6.85 12.17 -1.63
CA PRO A 97 -7.12 11.40 -0.42
C PRO A 97 -8.60 11.03 -0.34
N LEU A 98 -8.89 9.81 0.10
CA LEU A 98 -10.22 9.43 0.54
C LEU A 98 -10.52 10.29 1.78
N THR A 99 -11.16 11.43 1.58
CA THR A 99 -11.74 12.19 2.68
C THR A 99 -12.81 11.31 3.29
N THR A 100 -12.48 10.65 4.41
CA THR A 100 -13.47 10.08 5.32
C THR A 100 -14.38 11.21 5.77
N ILE A 101 -15.55 11.31 5.15
CA ILE A 101 -16.59 12.23 5.59
C ILE A 101 -17.11 11.66 6.91
N ALA A 102 -16.72 12.28 8.02
CA ALA A 102 -17.29 11.94 9.33
C ALA A 102 -18.82 12.10 9.27
N PRO A 103 -19.61 11.15 9.78
CA PRO A 103 -21.07 11.30 9.88
C PRO A 103 -21.41 12.21 11.06
N SER A 104 -21.33 13.52 10.86
CA SER A 104 -21.90 14.58 11.71
C SER A 104 -21.90 15.83 10.83
N GLU A 105 -23.00 16.45 10.45
CA GLU A 105 -24.16 16.84 11.25
C GLU A 105 -25.41 16.86 10.34
N LEU A 106 -26.48 16.17 10.75
CA LEU A 106 -27.82 16.46 10.22
C LEU A 106 -28.24 17.84 10.74
N PRO A 107 -28.70 18.77 9.90
CA PRO A 107 -29.23 20.03 10.40
C PRO A 107 -30.50 19.75 11.21
N VAL A 108 -30.48 20.12 12.48
CA VAL A 108 -31.67 20.15 13.33
C VAL A 108 -32.59 21.25 12.77
N GLU A 109 -33.62 20.87 12.02
CA GLU A 109 -34.73 21.77 11.74
C GLU A 109 -35.44 22.09 13.07
N GLN A 110 -35.17 23.27 13.61
CA GLN A 110 -35.99 23.87 14.65
C GLN A 110 -37.37 24.21 14.06
N SER A 111 -38.32 23.30 14.25
CA SER A 111 -39.73 23.56 13.96
C SER A 111 -40.29 24.49 15.02
N THR A 112 -40.25 25.80 14.76
CA THR A 112 -41.10 26.77 15.45
C THR A 112 -42.54 26.56 14.99
N ARG A 113 -43.41 26.08 15.89
CA ARG A 113 -44.85 26.32 15.76
C ARG A 113 -45.40 26.94 17.03
N ALA A 114 -45.98 28.11 16.79
CA ALA A 114 -46.50 29.06 17.73
C ALA A 114 -47.76 28.55 18.44
N ASN A 115 -47.91 28.97 19.69
CA ASN A 115 -49.18 29.11 20.36
C ASN A 115 -50.08 30.09 19.59
N HIS A 116 -51.26 29.64 19.17
CA HIS A 116 -52.51 30.39 19.33
C HIS A 116 -53.74 29.52 19.07
#